data_AF-A0A073CWS3-F1
#
_entry.id   AF-A0A073CWS3-F1
#
_cell.length_a   1.000
_cell.length_b   1.000
_cell.length_c   1.000
_cell.angle_alpha   90.00
_cell.angle_beta   90.00
_cell.angle_gamma   90.00
#
_symmetry.space_group_name_H-M   'P 1'
#
loop_
_entity.id
_entity.type
_entity.pdbx_description
1 polymer ?
#
loop_
_entity_poly.entity_id
_entity_poly.type
_entity_poly.pdbx_seq_one_letter_code
_entity_poly.pdbx_strand_id
1 'polypeptide(L)'
;MGNREKVIVSLGVIASITSLVIGMARTATVSEKTRVKPDYERLAHLLSAKQFTKAELQTYRIMLLALGKNPKYSDPIELKKRDIAKLPCQDLRKIEKIWHPYTQGTIHFRNKIMSWQNDQQNLSSAIISRLDICRIEDIKNSTALNQ
;
A
#
# COMPACT_ATOMS: atom_id res chain seq x y z
N MET A 1 -48.92 41.27 -12.42
CA MET A 1 -47.49 41.55 -12.15
C MET A 1 -47.31 41.50 -10.63
N GLY A 2 -46.37 40.82 -10.00
CA GLY A 2 -45.20 40.08 -10.49
C GLY A 2 -44.95 38.82 -9.65
N ASN A 3 -44.48 37.81 -10.36
CA ASN A 3 -44.43 36.40 -10.00
C ASN A 3 -43.12 36.02 -9.27
N ARG A 4 -42.63 36.79 -8.29
CA ARG A 4 -41.23 36.61 -7.80
C ARG A 4 -40.98 36.72 -6.29
N GLU A 5 -42.00 36.90 -5.47
CA GLU A 5 -41.81 36.96 -4.00
C GLU A 5 -42.41 35.78 -3.25
N LYS A 6 -42.84 34.73 -3.97
CA LYS A 6 -43.21 33.43 -3.38
C LYS A 6 -42.01 32.58 -2.94
N VAL A 7 -40.80 33.12 -2.94
CA VAL A 7 -39.55 32.38 -2.64
C VAL A 7 -39.02 32.66 -1.23
N ILE A 8 -39.56 33.63 -0.49
CA ILE A 8 -38.98 34.03 0.81
C ILE A 8 -39.78 33.50 2.02
N VAL A 9 -41.02 33.02 1.83
CA VAL A 9 -41.89 32.57 2.94
C VAL A 9 -41.91 31.03 3.12
N SER A 10 -41.13 30.28 2.33
CA SER A 10 -40.97 28.82 2.50
C SER A 10 -39.65 28.38 3.14
N LEU A 11 -38.77 29.32 3.49
CA LEU A 11 -37.47 29.03 4.13
C LEU A 11 -37.43 29.30 5.64
N GLY A 12 -38.54 29.75 6.25
CA GLY A 12 -38.57 30.18 7.66
C GLY A 12 -39.12 29.16 8.68
N VAL A 13 -39.75 28.06 8.26
CA VAL A 13 -40.50 27.16 9.18
C VAL A 13 -39.93 25.73 9.26
N ILE A 14 -38.95 25.36 8.41
CA ILE A 14 -38.26 24.04 8.52
C ILE A 14 -37.06 24.12 9.48
N ALA A 15 -36.99 25.13 10.35
CA ALA A 15 -35.94 25.25 11.37
C ALA A 15 -36.41 24.87 12.79
N SER A 16 -37.65 24.41 12.99
CA SER A 16 -38.19 24.24 14.35
C SER A 16 -38.94 22.93 14.65
N ILE A 17 -39.18 22.05 13.68
CA ILE A 17 -39.90 20.77 13.91
C ILE A 17 -39.10 19.54 13.46
N THR A 18 -37.80 19.47 13.80
CA THR A 18 -37.10 18.17 13.92
C THR A 18 -36.21 18.09 15.17
N SER A 19 -36.49 18.88 16.20
CA SER A 19 -35.80 18.84 17.50
C SER A 19 -36.14 17.61 18.36
N LEU A 20 -36.51 16.46 17.79
CA LEU A 20 -36.85 15.27 18.58
C LEU A 20 -36.51 13.91 17.95
N VAL A 21 -35.42 13.82 17.18
CA VAL A 21 -34.68 12.55 16.98
C VAL A 21 -33.17 12.83 16.99
N ILE A 22 -32.68 13.49 18.04
CA ILE A 22 -31.23 13.63 18.29
C ILE A 22 -30.87 12.68 19.43
N GLY A 23 -31.17 11.41 19.21
CA GLY A 23 -30.84 10.30 20.08
C GLY A 23 -30.62 9.09 19.17
N MET A 24 -29.37 8.67 19.05
CA MET A 24 -28.91 7.51 18.27
C MET A 24 -28.68 7.70 16.76
N ALA A 25 -27.93 8.72 16.37
CA ALA A 25 -26.97 8.55 15.29
C ALA A 25 -25.62 9.03 15.80
N ARG A 26 -24.91 8.16 16.54
CA ARG A 26 -23.45 8.23 16.51
C ARG A 26 -23.08 7.91 15.07
N THR A 27 -23.02 8.93 14.20
CA THR A 27 -22.31 8.79 12.94
C THR A 27 -20.88 8.47 13.35
N ALA A 28 -20.54 7.18 13.35
CA ALA A 28 -19.16 6.76 13.40
C ALA A 28 -18.54 7.40 12.17
N THR A 29 -17.88 8.55 12.35
CA THR A 29 -16.92 9.05 11.38
C THR A 29 -15.84 7.99 11.37
N VAL A 30 -16.01 6.98 10.51
CA VAL A 30 -14.94 6.06 10.17
C VAL A 30 -13.86 6.97 9.64
N SER A 31 -12.86 7.22 10.49
CA SER A 31 -11.66 7.95 10.09
C SER A 31 -11.04 7.11 8.99
N GLU A 32 -11.35 7.46 7.74
CA GLU A 32 -10.87 6.75 6.58
C GLU A 32 -9.36 6.91 6.55
N LYS A 33 -8.66 5.90 7.07
CA LYS A 33 -7.20 5.85 7.07
C LYS A 33 -6.79 5.84 5.61
N THR A 34 -6.40 7.00 5.08
CA THR A 34 -5.94 7.14 3.70
C THR A 34 -4.75 6.21 3.50
N ARG A 35 -4.96 5.11 2.75
CA ARG A 35 -3.89 4.17 2.42
C ARG A 35 -2.96 4.87 1.44
N VAL A 36 -1.74 5.18 1.90
CA VAL A 36 -0.70 5.72 1.02
C VAL A 36 -0.34 4.66 -0.02
N LYS A 37 -0.50 4.99 -1.30
CA LYS A 37 -0.20 4.06 -2.41
C LYS A 37 1.33 3.89 -2.55
N PRO A 38 1.82 2.68 -2.88
CA PRO A 38 3.23 2.49 -3.19
C PRO A 38 3.62 3.20 -4.50
N ASP A 39 4.80 3.81 -4.52
CA ASP A 39 5.31 4.63 -5.62
C ASP A 39 6.41 3.88 -6.38
N TYR A 40 5.99 3.13 -7.40
CA TYR A 40 6.86 2.32 -8.26
C TYR A 40 7.63 3.15 -9.28
N GLU A 41 7.07 4.29 -9.70
CA GLU A 41 7.71 5.18 -10.67
C GLU A 41 8.99 5.79 -10.08
N ARG A 42 8.93 6.22 -8.82
CA ARG A 42 10.12 6.67 -8.10
C ARG A 42 11.19 5.59 -7.99
N LEU A 43 10.80 4.33 -7.80
CA LEU A 43 11.77 3.22 -7.80
C LEU A 43 12.47 3.10 -9.15
N ALA A 44 11.70 3.13 -10.25
CA ALA A 44 12.25 3.07 -11.61
C ALA A 44 13.20 4.25 -11.89
N HIS A 45 12.81 5.47 -11.51
CA HIS A 45 13.66 6.67 -11.66
C HIS A 45 14.96 6.59 -10.84
N LEU A 46 14.89 6.07 -9.61
CA LEU A 46 16.09 5.91 -8.78
C LEU A 46 17.07 4.89 -9.39
N LEU A 47 16.56 3.81 -9.96
CA LEU A 47 17.38 2.80 -10.63
C LEU A 47 17.98 3.30 -11.94
N SER A 48 17.22 4.02 -12.77
CA SER A 48 17.73 4.62 -14.00
C SER A 48 18.82 5.65 -13.72
N ALA A 49 18.72 6.39 -12.62
CA ALA A 49 19.74 7.30 -12.13
C ALA A 49 20.91 6.61 -11.40
N LYS A 50 20.99 5.27 -11.37
CA LYS A 50 22.00 4.47 -10.66
C LYS A 50 22.08 4.76 -9.14
N GLN A 51 21.01 5.27 -8.54
CA GLN A 51 20.94 5.61 -7.11
C GLN A 51 20.53 4.38 -6.28
N PHE A 52 21.32 3.30 -6.33
CA PHE A 52 20.97 1.99 -5.78
C PHE A 52 20.61 2.02 -4.29
N THR A 53 21.35 2.74 -3.45
CA THR A 53 21.04 2.85 -2.02
C THR A 53 19.67 3.47 -1.76
N LYS A 54 19.26 4.47 -2.57
CA LYS A 54 17.93 5.06 -2.46
C LYS A 54 16.86 4.15 -3.05
N ALA A 55 17.17 3.40 -4.11
CA ALA A 55 16.29 2.40 -4.68
C ALA A 55 16.01 1.26 -3.69
N GLU A 56 17.01 0.82 -2.92
CA GLU A 56 16.85 -0.13 -1.81
C GLU A 56 15.85 0.41 -0.76
N LEU A 57 16.03 1.65 -0.31
CA LEU A 57 15.11 2.31 0.63
C LEU A 57 13.70 2.45 0.07
N GLN A 58 13.56 2.82 -1.19
CA GLN A 58 12.25 2.93 -1.83
C GLN A 58 11.59 1.56 -1.97
N THR A 59 12.35 0.51 -2.29
CA THR A 59 11.85 -0.86 -2.35
C THR A 59 11.31 -1.30 -0.99
N TYR A 60 12.08 -1.06 0.07
CA TYR A 60 11.65 -1.32 1.45
C TYR A 60 10.35 -0.58 1.81
N ARG A 61 10.26 0.70 1.44
CA ARG A 61 9.06 1.52 1.64
C ARG A 61 7.84 1.00 0.89
N ILE A 62 8.00 0.60 -0.36
CA ILE A 62 6.93 -0.01 -1.17
C ILE A 62 6.40 -1.26 -0.48
N MET A 63 7.29 -2.13 0.01
CA MET A 63 6.91 -3.37 0.70
C MET A 63 6.12 -3.10 1.99
N LEU A 64 6.51 -2.10 2.78
CA LEU A 64 5.73 -1.68 3.95
C LEU A 64 4.33 -1.20 3.55
N LEU A 65 4.23 -0.34 2.54
CA LEU A 65 2.95 0.20 2.07
C LEU A 65 2.03 -0.88 1.48
N ALA A 66 2.59 -1.85 0.75
CA ALA A 66 1.86 -3.00 0.23
C ALA A 66 1.23 -3.83 1.35
N LEU A 67 1.90 -3.93 2.50
CA LEU A 67 1.39 -4.57 3.71
C LEU A 67 0.44 -3.69 4.54
N GLY A 68 0.11 -2.49 4.05
CA GLY A 68 -0.71 -1.52 4.79
C GLY A 68 0.00 -0.89 6.00
N LYS A 69 1.32 -1.08 6.12
CA LYS A 69 2.15 -0.47 7.16
C LYS A 69 2.58 0.92 6.68
N ASN A 70 2.06 1.97 7.32
CA ASN A 70 2.40 3.35 6.96
C ASN A 70 3.53 3.85 7.86
N PRO A 71 4.73 4.14 7.32
CA PRO A 71 5.89 4.58 8.12
C PRO A 71 5.75 6.01 8.67
N LYS A 72 4.64 6.72 8.42
CA LYS A 72 4.43 8.10 8.90
C LYS A 72 4.15 8.23 10.40
N TYR A 73 3.81 7.15 11.10
CA TYR A 73 3.37 7.22 12.49
C TYR A 73 4.01 6.09 13.31
N SER A 74 5.08 6.48 14.01
CA SER A 74 5.66 5.80 15.18
C SER A 74 6.39 4.48 14.94
N ASP A 75 7.62 4.45 15.44
CA ASP A 75 8.61 3.37 15.48
C ASP A 75 9.21 2.93 14.13
N PRO A 76 10.50 2.54 14.12
CA PRO A 76 11.09 1.87 12.95
C PRO A 76 10.29 0.60 12.66
N ILE A 77 9.48 0.64 11.60
CA ILE A 77 8.69 -0.52 11.18
C ILE A 77 9.61 -1.48 10.44
N GLU A 78 9.92 -2.59 11.09
CA GLU A 78 10.72 -3.68 10.54
C GLU A 78 9.86 -4.67 9.74
N LEU A 79 10.39 -5.13 8.60
CA LEU A 79 9.85 -6.27 7.85
C LEU A 79 10.37 -7.56 8.45
N LYS A 80 9.50 -8.32 9.11
CA LYS A 80 9.81 -9.67 9.60
C LYS A 80 9.59 -10.68 8.47
N LYS A 81 10.20 -11.87 8.55
CA LYS A 81 9.96 -12.95 7.57
C LYS A 81 8.46 -13.24 7.33
N ARG A 82 7.66 -13.23 8.41
CA ARG A 82 6.20 -13.39 8.35
C ARG A 82 5.47 -12.28 7.61
N ASP A 83 6.06 -11.10 7.51
CA ASP A 83 5.53 -9.97 6.75
C ASP A 83 5.84 -10.16 5.26
N ILE A 84 7.05 -10.59 4.93
CA ILE A 84 7.47 -10.89 3.55
C ILE A 84 6.58 -11.98 2.95
N ALA A 85 6.26 -13.03 3.72
CA ALA A 85 5.35 -14.09 3.29
C ALA A 85 3.94 -13.59 2.93
N LYS A 86 3.53 -12.43 3.45
CA LYS A 86 2.22 -11.81 3.19
C LYS A 86 2.25 -10.77 2.08
N LEU A 87 3.41 -10.52 1.47
CA LEU A 87 3.50 -9.55 0.37
C LEU A 87 2.64 -10.01 -0.82
N PRO A 88 1.84 -9.10 -1.40
CA PRO A 88 1.06 -9.40 -2.59
C PRO A 88 1.97 -9.72 -3.79
N CYS A 89 1.64 -10.78 -4.53
CA CYS A 89 2.41 -11.20 -5.69
C CYS A 89 2.45 -10.13 -6.79
N GLN A 90 1.36 -9.39 -6.96
CA GLN A 90 1.30 -8.28 -7.91
C GLN A 90 2.37 -7.22 -7.63
N ASP A 91 2.57 -6.87 -6.36
CA ASP A 91 3.54 -5.84 -5.97
C ASP A 91 4.97 -6.38 -6.08
N LEU A 92 5.20 -7.63 -5.66
CA LEU A 92 6.50 -8.28 -5.81
C LEU A 92 6.95 -8.39 -7.26
N ARG A 93 6.07 -8.77 -8.18
CA ARG A 93 6.40 -8.83 -9.62
C ARG A 93 6.70 -7.46 -10.21
N LYS A 94 5.97 -6.42 -9.79
CA LYS A 94 6.27 -5.05 -10.21
C LYS A 94 7.68 -4.65 -9.78
N ILE A 95 8.03 -4.92 -8.52
CA ILE A 95 9.37 -4.64 -8.00
C ILE A 95 10.42 -5.45 -8.78
N GLU A 96 10.24 -6.78 -8.92
CA GLU A 96 11.15 -7.66 -9.65
C GLU A 96 11.38 -7.17 -11.08
N LYS A 97 10.30 -6.84 -11.82
CA LYS A 97 10.37 -6.30 -13.18
C LYS A 97 11.16 -5.00 -13.26
N ILE A 98 11.02 -4.12 -12.28
CA ILE A 98 11.74 -2.84 -12.24
C ILE A 98 13.24 -3.06 -11.95
N TRP A 99 13.59 -4.02 -11.10
CA TRP A 99 14.98 -4.38 -10.80
C TRP A 99 15.64 -5.22 -11.90
N HIS A 100 14.86 -5.94 -12.72
CA HIS A 100 15.36 -6.88 -13.72
C HIS A 100 16.49 -6.36 -14.63
N PRO A 101 16.39 -5.16 -15.23
CA PRO A 101 17.44 -4.63 -16.09
C PRO A 101 18.77 -4.33 -15.37
N TYR A 102 18.76 -4.23 -14.04
CA TYR A 102 19.89 -3.76 -13.25
C TYR A 102 20.59 -4.89 -12.49
N THR A 103 19.84 -5.92 -12.08
CA THR A 103 20.32 -6.99 -11.19
C THR A 103 19.77 -8.37 -11.56
N GLN A 104 19.27 -8.53 -12.79
CA GLN A 104 18.57 -9.74 -13.25
C GLN A 104 17.36 -10.11 -12.37
N GLY A 105 16.80 -9.12 -11.66
CA GLY A 105 15.59 -9.25 -10.85
C GLY A 105 15.89 -9.48 -9.38
N THR A 106 17.17 -9.63 -9.02
CA THR A 106 17.58 -9.84 -7.63
C THR A 106 17.57 -8.52 -6.87
N ILE A 107 16.84 -8.47 -5.76
CA ILE A 107 16.78 -7.29 -4.90
C ILE A 107 17.78 -7.50 -3.76
N HIS A 108 18.82 -6.66 -3.71
CA HIS A 108 19.85 -6.74 -2.67
C HIS A 108 19.65 -5.65 -1.63
N PHE A 109 19.54 -6.03 -0.35
CA PHE A 109 19.50 -5.07 0.76
C PHE A 109 20.86 -5.02 1.46
N ARG A 110 21.54 -3.87 1.36
CA ARG A 110 22.84 -3.65 2.03
C ARG A 110 22.69 -2.97 3.38
N ASN A 111 21.64 -2.17 3.56
CA ASN A 111 21.44 -1.45 4.81
C ASN A 111 20.98 -2.42 5.91
N LYS A 112 21.80 -2.55 6.96
CA LYS A 112 21.46 -3.40 8.11
C LYS A 112 20.12 -3.01 8.73
N ILE A 113 19.72 -1.73 8.70
CA ILE A 113 18.41 -1.25 9.20
C ILE A 113 17.23 -1.99 8.56
N MET A 114 17.36 -2.39 7.29
CA MET A 114 16.34 -3.14 6.56
C MET A 114 16.45 -4.67 6.78
N SER A 115 17.47 -5.11 7.52
CA SER A 115 17.94 -6.49 7.64
C SER A 115 18.12 -6.95 9.11
N TRP A 116 17.86 -6.10 10.11
CA TRP A 116 18.08 -6.49 11.50
C TRP A 116 16.97 -7.41 12.00
N GLN A 117 17.27 -8.70 12.15
CA GLN A 117 17.04 -9.41 13.40
C GLN A 117 17.85 -10.72 13.44
N ASN A 118 18.08 -11.18 14.67
CA ASN A 118 19.02 -12.18 15.19
C ASN A 118 18.89 -13.63 14.66
N ASP A 119 18.27 -13.84 13.51
CA ASP A 119 18.20 -15.15 12.84
C ASP A 119 18.38 -14.93 11.34
N GLN A 120 19.52 -15.37 10.83
CA GLN A 120 19.92 -15.26 9.43
C GLN A 120 18.97 -16.05 8.53
N GLN A 121 17.94 -15.35 8.01
CA GLN A 121 17.54 -15.45 6.61
C GLN A 121 17.40 -14.04 6.05
N ASN A 122 18.36 -13.67 5.20
CA ASN A 122 18.46 -12.40 4.49
C ASN A 122 17.09 -11.99 3.89
N LEU A 123 16.68 -10.73 4.06
CA LEU A 123 15.46 -10.17 3.43
C LEU A 123 15.37 -10.55 1.94
N SER A 124 16.50 -10.54 1.24
CA SER A 124 16.62 -10.95 -0.17
C SER A 124 16.19 -12.40 -0.40
N SER A 125 16.59 -13.35 0.45
CA SER A 125 16.23 -14.77 0.29
C SER A 125 14.76 -15.04 0.58
N ALA A 126 14.20 -14.37 1.59
CA ALA A 126 12.77 -14.45 1.87
C ALA A 126 11.92 -13.86 0.73
N ILE A 127 12.41 -12.80 0.07
CA ILE A 127 11.75 -12.24 -1.11
C ILE A 127 11.83 -13.21 -2.30
N ILE A 128 13.00 -13.80 -2.57
CA ILE A 128 13.16 -14.81 -3.63
C ILE A 128 12.19 -15.97 -3.39
N SER A 129 12.16 -16.51 -2.18
CA SER A 129 11.24 -17.60 -1.82
C SER A 129 9.77 -17.20 -2.03
N ARG A 130 9.39 -15.96 -1.69
CA ARG A 130 8.02 -15.49 -1.93
C ARG A 130 7.74 -15.29 -3.42
N LEU A 131 8.68 -14.79 -4.21
CA LEU A 131 8.57 -14.65 -5.67
C LEU A 131 8.38 -16.01 -6.35
N ASP A 132 9.08 -17.05 -5.92
CA ASP A 132 8.92 -18.41 -6.44
C ASP A 132 7.52 -18.95 -6.17
N ILE A 133 7.00 -18.75 -4.95
CA ILE A 133 5.62 -19.10 -4.62
C ILE A 133 4.64 -18.33 -5.52
N CYS A 134 4.86 -17.03 -5.74
CA CYS A 134 4.04 -16.23 -6.64
C CYS A 134 4.04 -16.74 -8.09
N ARG A 135 5.15 -17.31 -8.57
CA ARG A 135 5.24 -17.89 -9.91
C ARG A 135 4.48 -19.22 -10.00
N ILE A 136 4.51 -20.03 -8.94
CA ILE A 136 3.71 -21.27 -8.84
C ILE A 136 2.21 -20.95 -8.81
N GLU A 137 1.79 -19.92 -8.06
CA GLU A 137 0.40 -19.45 -8.01
C GLU A 137 -0.12 -19.08 -9.41
N ASP A 138 0.71 -18.42 -10.25
CA ASP A 138 0.33 -18.10 -11.63
C ASP A 138 0.08 -19.31 -12.51
N ILE A 139 0.99 -20.30 -12.42
CA ILE A 139 0.89 -21.52 -13.22
C ILE A 139 -0.42 -22.22 -12.90
N LYS A 140 -0.73 -22.37 -11.60
CA LYS A 140 -1.99 -22.98 -11.14
C LYS A 140 -3.23 -22.22 -11.65
N ASN A 141 -3.22 -20.89 -11.52
CA ASN A 141 -4.34 -20.07 -11.98
C ASN A 141 -4.50 -20.13 -13.51
N SER A 142 -3.40 -20.21 -14.26
CA SER A 142 -3.43 -20.35 -15.72
C SER A 142 -3.96 -21.72 -16.14
N THR A 143 -3.61 -22.79 -15.44
CA THR A 143 -4.15 -24.13 -15.71
C THR A 143 -5.63 -24.26 -15.38
N ALA A 144 -6.10 -23.57 -14.32
CA ALA A 144 -7.50 -23.59 -13.92
C ALA A 144 -8.42 -22.78 -14.84
N LEU A 145 -7.89 -21.79 -15.58
CA LEU A 145 -8.64 -21.03 -16.58
C LEU A 145 -8.75 -21.73 -17.94
N ASN A 146 -7.93 -22.76 -18.17
CA ASN A 146 -7.89 -23.55 -19.40
C ASN A 146 -8.60 -24.91 -19.25
N GLN A 147 -9.33 -25.13 -18.15
CA GLN A 147 -10.19 -26.28 -17.88
C GLN A 147 -11.65 -25.80 -17.80
#